data_AF-A0A7S2P675-F1
#
_entry.id   AF-A0A7S2P675-F1
#
_cell.length_a   1.000
_cell.length_b   1.000
_cell.length_c   1.000
_cell.angle_alpha   90.00
_cell.angle_beta   90.00
_cell.angle_gamma   90.00
#
_symmetry.space_group_name_H-M   'P 1'
#
loop_
_entity.id
_entity.type
_entity.pdbx_description
1 polymer ?
#
loop_
_entity_poly.entity_id
_entity_poly.type
_entity_poly.pdbx_seq_one_letter_code
_entity_poly.pdbx_strand_id
1 'polypeptide(L)'
;GATAGVWVADKTPPSIVVVTSEALDHETIQITLQLSEPGTIWCGAADLDATIGSANCLRASFTSNNGDPCFFETFIKGEASHLTVFRADVHTAFVDYDIEVNRILKQDLSGSSPLSHETGYHLMCFAEDDWALG
;
A
#
# COMPACT_ATOMS: atom_id res chain seq x y z
N GLY A 1 14.78 -16.24 21.66
CA GLY A 1 15.55 -17.04 22.63
C GLY A 1 15.83 -18.39 22.00
N ALA A 2 17.10 -18.76 21.85
CA ALA A 2 17.51 -19.94 21.09
C ALA A 2 17.68 -21.16 22.01
N THR A 3 16.92 -22.23 21.73
CA THR A 3 17.23 -23.60 22.14
C THR A 3 17.57 -24.41 20.89
N ALA A 4 18.62 -25.23 20.97
CA ALA A 4 19.18 -25.95 19.84
C ALA A 4 18.12 -26.79 19.10
N GLY A 5 17.95 -26.50 17.79
CA GLY A 5 17.11 -27.28 16.88
C GLY A 5 15.70 -26.75 16.62
N VAL A 6 15.32 -25.58 17.16
CA VAL A 6 14.04 -24.93 16.85
C VAL A 6 14.32 -23.56 16.22
N TRP A 7 14.19 -23.47 14.90
CA TRP A 7 14.06 -22.19 14.21
C TRP A 7 12.63 -21.71 14.42
N VAL A 8 12.44 -20.74 15.32
CA VAL A 8 11.20 -19.99 15.34
C VAL A 8 11.34 -18.95 14.25
N ALA A 9 10.53 -19.07 13.19
CA ALA A 9 10.43 -18.02 12.18
C ALA A 9 10.04 -16.73 12.91
N ASP A 10 10.85 -15.69 12.74
CA ASP A 10 10.39 -14.37 13.10
C ASP A 10 9.20 -14.05 12.18
N LYS A 11 8.11 -13.60 12.79
CA LYS A 11 6.89 -13.23 12.07
C LYS A 11 6.41 -11.87 12.54
N THR A 12 7.31 -11.07 13.15
CA THR A 12 6.99 -9.70 13.45
C THR A 12 6.67 -8.99 12.14
N PRO A 13 5.52 -8.31 12.04
CA PRO A 13 5.25 -7.50 10.86
C PRO A 13 6.28 -6.36 10.78
N PRO A 14 6.82 -6.07 9.58
CA PRO A 14 7.78 -4.98 9.42
C PRO A 14 7.13 -3.64 9.76
N SER A 15 7.88 -2.75 10.41
CA SER A 15 7.46 -1.36 10.60
C SER A 15 7.83 -0.53 9.37
N ILE A 16 6.88 0.25 8.85
CA ILE A 16 7.10 1.19 7.74
C ILE A 16 7.56 2.54 8.30
N VAL A 17 8.61 3.10 7.71
CA VAL A 17 9.03 4.49 7.92
C VAL A 17 8.75 5.28 6.64
N VAL A 18 8.01 6.39 6.74
CA VAL A 18 7.82 7.33 5.63
C VAL A 18 8.97 8.33 5.64
N VAL A 19 9.76 8.33 4.56
CA VAL A 19 10.91 9.24 4.40
C VAL A 19 10.43 10.54 3.75
N THR A 20 9.76 10.42 2.61
CA THR A 20 9.20 11.54 1.85
C THR A 20 7.95 11.11 1.08
N SER A 21 7.14 12.10 0.71
CA SER A 21 6.03 11.94 -0.23
C SER A 21 5.91 13.21 -1.07
N GLU A 22 5.97 13.09 -2.39
CA GLU A 22 5.91 14.23 -3.30
C GLU A 22 5.13 13.91 -4.57
N ALA A 23 4.53 14.95 -5.18
CA ALA A 23 3.93 14.82 -6.50
C ALA A 23 5.02 14.99 -7.56
N LEU A 24 5.20 13.98 -8.41
CA LEU A 24 6.18 14.02 -9.51
C LEU A 24 5.60 14.70 -10.75
N ASP A 25 4.32 14.43 -11.04
CA ASP A 25 3.61 15.02 -12.17
C ASP A 25 2.12 15.20 -11.88
N HIS A 26 1.30 15.39 -12.93
CA HIS A 26 -0.13 15.66 -12.79
C HIS A 26 -0.95 14.46 -12.29
N GLU A 27 -0.43 13.24 -12.43
CA GLU A 27 -1.15 11.99 -12.14
C GLU A 27 -0.36 11.05 -11.21
N THR A 28 0.87 11.40 -10.82
CA THR A 28 1.80 10.52 -10.11
C THR A 28 2.28 11.14 -8.81
N ILE A 29 2.10 10.40 -7.72
CA ILE A 29 2.68 10.70 -6.41
C ILE A 29 3.74 9.65 -6.12
N GLN A 30 4.97 10.09 -5.85
CA GLN A 30 6.02 9.22 -5.34
C GLN A 30 6.02 9.25 -3.81
N ILE A 31 6.09 8.07 -3.21
CA ILE A 31 6.35 7.91 -1.78
C ILE A 31 7.65 7.13 -1.59
N THR A 32 8.53 7.64 -0.74
CA THR A 32 9.77 6.96 -0.37
C THR A 32 9.61 6.35 1.01
N LEU A 33 9.79 5.04 1.09
CA LEU A 33 9.54 4.24 2.27
C LEU A 33 10.77 3.41 2.65
N GLN A 34 10.85 3.04 3.92
CA GLN A 34 11.79 2.04 4.43
C GLN A 34 11.05 1.01 5.29
N LEU A 35 11.53 -0.24 5.28
CA LEU A 35 11.10 -1.26 6.25
C LEU A 35 12.19 -1.53 7.28
N SER A 36 11.80 -1.91 8.50
CA SER A 36 12.71 -2.35 9.56
C SER A 36 13.35 -3.72 9.32
N GLU A 37 12.83 -4.48 8.36
CA GLU A 37 13.28 -5.82 7.95
C GLU A 37 12.87 -6.09 6.49
N PRO A 38 13.45 -7.12 5.82
CA PRO A 38 12.99 -7.56 4.52
C PRO A 38 11.49 -7.88 4.48
N GLY A 39 10.86 -7.63 3.34
CA GLY A 39 9.42 -7.82 3.15
C GLY A 39 8.93 -7.16 1.88
N THR A 40 7.63 -7.22 1.63
CA THR A 40 7.02 -6.54 0.48
C THR A 40 6.18 -5.36 0.96
N ILE A 41 6.33 -4.22 0.30
CA ILE A 41 5.49 -3.03 0.50
C ILE A 41 4.48 -2.95 -0.64
N TRP A 42 3.23 -2.63 -0.32
CA TRP A 42 2.22 -2.17 -1.26
C TRP A 42 1.69 -0.81 -0.86
N CYS A 43 1.32 0.01 -1.84
CA CYS A 43 0.66 1.28 -1.63
C CYS A 43 -0.55 1.43 -2.56
N GLY A 44 -1.58 2.12 -2.08
CA GLY A 44 -2.76 2.48 -2.86
C GLY A 44 -3.24 3.88 -2.51
N ALA A 45 -3.85 4.56 -3.49
CA ALA A 45 -4.46 5.86 -3.27
C ALA A 45 -5.87 5.73 -2.67
N ALA A 46 -6.16 6.60 -1.71
CA ALA A 46 -7.48 6.86 -1.18
C ALA A 46 -7.88 8.31 -1.47
N ASP A 47 -9.16 8.54 -1.71
CA ASP A 47 -9.67 9.88 -1.93
C ASP A 47 -9.80 10.63 -0.58
N LEU A 48 -9.37 11.90 -0.52
CA LEU A 48 -9.50 12.70 0.71
C LEU A 48 -10.88 13.34 0.84
N ASP A 49 -11.45 13.82 -0.28
CA ASP A 49 -12.57 14.76 -0.29
C ASP A 49 -13.66 14.37 -1.29
N ALA A 50 -13.96 13.08 -1.40
CA ALA A 50 -15.09 12.66 -2.24
C ALA A 50 -16.43 12.83 -1.52
N THR A 51 -17.45 13.25 -2.27
CA THR A 51 -18.82 13.36 -1.77
C THR A 51 -19.38 11.97 -1.45
N ILE A 52 -20.34 11.89 -0.50
CA ILE A 52 -21.06 10.65 -0.19
C ILE A 52 -21.54 9.99 -1.50
N GLY A 53 -21.11 8.75 -1.76
CA GLY A 53 -21.39 8.02 -3.00
C GLY A 53 -20.25 8.02 -4.04
N SER A 54 -19.03 8.40 -3.64
CA SER A 54 -17.85 8.32 -4.50
C SER A 54 -17.59 6.92 -5.02
N ALA A 55 -17.09 6.83 -6.26
CA ALA A 55 -16.68 5.54 -6.84
C ALA A 55 -15.41 4.97 -6.19
N ASN A 56 -14.65 5.80 -5.49
CA ASN A 56 -13.38 5.45 -4.85
C ASN A 56 -13.55 5.38 -3.32
N CYS A 57 -12.69 4.61 -2.67
CA CYS A 57 -12.62 4.59 -1.21
C CYS A 57 -12.09 5.91 -0.64
N LEU A 58 -12.82 6.46 0.32
CA LEU A 58 -12.38 7.59 1.13
C LEU A 58 -11.38 7.11 2.18
N ARG A 59 -10.41 7.96 2.55
CA ARG A 59 -9.49 7.69 3.68
C ARG A 59 -10.23 7.23 4.95
N ALA A 60 -11.38 7.84 5.25
CA ALA A 60 -12.17 7.53 6.45
C ALA A 60 -13.00 6.24 6.35
N SER A 61 -13.15 5.68 5.14
CA SER A 61 -13.95 4.47 4.89
C SER A 61 -13.13 3.19 4.95
N PHE A 62 -11.80 3.28 5.04
CA PHE A 62 -10.95 2.11 5.16
C PHE A 62 -11.24 1.33 6.44
N THR A 63 -11.34 0.01 6.32
CA THR A 63 -11.67 -0.88 7.43
C THR A 63 -10.92 -2.21 7.33
N SER A 64 -10.77 -2.88 8.47
CA SER A 64 -10.21 -4.24 8.58
C SER A 64 -11.27 -5.34 8.49
N ASN A 65 -12.53 -4.99 8.21
CA ASN A 65 -13.60 -5.97 8.01
C ASN A 65 -13.51 -6.58 6.61
N ASN A 66 -13.11 -7.84 6.55
CA ASN A 66 -13.11 -8.60 5.30
C ASN A 66 -14.54 -8.70 4.75
N GLY A 67 -14.74 -8.25 3.51
CA GLY A 67 -16.04 -8.17 2.83
C GLY A 67 -16.62 -6.75 2.72
N ASP A 68 -16.01 -5.75 3.38
CA ASP A 68 -16.37 -4.35 3.15
C ASP A 68 -15.82 -3.84 1.81
N PRO A 69 -16.56 -2.97 1.07
CA PRO A 69 -16.09 -2.37 -0.18
C PRO A 69 -14.77 -1.60 -0.07
N CYS A 70 -14.35 -1.19 1.13
CA CYS A 70 -13.08 -0.51 1.39
C CYS A 70 -12.21 -1.29 2.39
N PHE A 71 -12.23 -2.62 2.32
CA PHE A 71 -11.30 -3.47 3.05
C PHE A 71 -9.86 -3.13 2.68
N PHE A 72 -9.06 -2.72 3.68
CA PHE A 72 -7.78 -2.06 3.43
C PHE A 72 -6.80 -2.90 2.61
N GLU A 73 -6.74 -4.20 2.88
CA GLU A 73 -5.73 -5.05 2.28
C GLU A 73 -5.95 -5.21 0.77
N THR A 74 -7.20 -5.42 0.34
CA THR A 74 -7.57 -5.48 -1.08
C THR A 74 -7.22 -4.18 -1.79
N PHE A 75 -7.54 -3.04 -1.20
CA PHE A 75 -7.33 -1.73 -1.83
C PHE A 75 -5.88 -1.31 -1.89
N ILE A 76 -5.10 -1.59 -0.84
CA ILE A 76 -3.69 -1.24 -0.78
C ILE A 76 -2.85 -2.16 -1.67
N LYS A 77 -3.15 -3.46 -1.71
CA LYS A 77 -2.43 -4.40 -2.60
C LYS A 77 -2.81 -4.22 -4.08
N GLY A 78 -4.02 -3.74 -4.34
CA GLY A 78 -4.51 -3.42 -5.68
C GLY A 78 -4.82 -4.65 -6.53
N GLU A 79 -5.10 -4.41 -7.83
CA GLU A 79 -5.43 -5.46 -8.79
C GLU A 79 -4.65 -5.27 -10.10
N ALA A 80 -3.96 -6.32 -10.53
CA ALA A 80 -3.09 -6.26 -11.71
C ALA A 80 -3.87 -5.94 -13.00
N SER A 81 -5.11 -6.44 -13.12
CA SER A 81 -6.02 -6.18 -14.24
C SER A 81 -6.40 -4.69 -14.36
N HIS A 82 -6.24 -3.94 -13.27
CA HIS A 82 -6.60 -2.53 -13.15
C HIS A 82 -5.39 -1.62 -12.97
N LEU A 83 -4.16 -2.14 -13.09
CA LEU A 83 -2.92 -1.38 -13.02
C LEU A 83 -2.79 -0.59 -11.70
N THR A 84 -3.28 -1.14 -10.59
CA THR A 84 -3.23 -0.50 -9.26
C THR A 84 -2.30 -1.23 -8.28
N VAL A 85 -1.46 -2.14 -8.78
CA VAL A 85 -0.46 -2.82 -7.95
C VAL A 85 0.80 -1.97 -7.93
N PHE A 86 0.94 -1.14 -6.90
CA PHE A 86 2.13 -0.35 -6.65
C PHE A 86 2.90 -0.97 -5.50
N ARG A 87 4.03 -1.61 -5.80
CA ARG A 87 4.75 -2.43 -4.82
C ARG A 87 6.28 -2.31 -4.94
N ALA A 88 6.98 -2.61 -3.85
CA ALA A 88 8.42 -2.82 -3.84
C ALA A 88 8.78 -4.05 -2.99
N ASP A 89 9.71 -4.87 -3.48
CA ASP A 89 10.28 -5.99 -2.74
C ASP A 89 11.52 -5.48 -1.97
N VAL A 90 11.45 -5.46 -0.65
CA VAL A 90 12.50 -4.95 0.24
C VAL A 90 13.41 -6.09 0.66
N HIS A 91 14.66 -6.03 0.23
CA HIS A 91 15.65 -7.08 0.52
C HIS A 91 16.59 -6.70 1.68
N THR A 92 16.55 -5.45 2.13
CA THR A 92 17.44 -4.93 3.18
C THR A 92 16.71 -3.86 3.99
N ALA A 93 16.80 -3.97 5.31
CA ALA A 93 16.20 -3.02 6.24
C ALA A 93 16.79 -1.60 6.07
N PHE A 94 15.96 -0.59 6.31
CA PHE A 94 16.32 0.84 6.32
C PHE A 94 16.96 1.35 5.02
N VAL A 95 16.62 0.72 3.90
CA VAL A 95 16.95 1.20 2.56
C VAL A 95 15.74 1.90 1.96
N ASP A 96 15.98 3.00 1.25
CA ASP A 96 14.94 3.77 0.58
C ASP A 96 14.38 3.01 -0.62
N TYR A 97 13.06 2.91 -0.68
CA TYR A 97 12.31 2.39 -1.81
C TYR A 97 11.29 3.42 -2.27
N ASP A 98 11.40 3.80 -3.53
CA ASP A 98 10.46 4.70 -4.19
C ASP A 98 9.31 3.90 -4.81
N ILE A 99 8.08 4.28 -4.47
CA ILE A 99 6.86 3.72 -5.05
C ILE A 99 6.08 4.86 -5.71
N GLU A 100 5.89 4.75 -7.02
CA GLU A 100 5.09 5.69 -7.81
C GLU A 100 3.64 5.19 -7.89
N VAL A 101 2.72 5.96 -7.33
CA VAL A 101 1.27 5.68 -7.36
C VAL A 101 0.62 6.63 -8.35
N ASN A 102 0.01 6.07 -9.40
CA ASN A 102 -0.60 6.87 -10.48
C ASN A 102 -2.06 6.54 -10.80
N ARG A 103 -2.68 5.61 -10.06
CA ARG A 103 -4.09 5.25 -10.22
C ARG A 103 -4.76 4.97 -8.89
N ILE A 104 -6.08 5.16 -8.87
CA ILE A 104 -6.96 4.84 -7.76
C ILE A 104 -7.92 3.71 -8.15
N LEU A 105 -8.05 2.70 -7.29
CA LEU A 105 -8.98 1.59 -7.49
C LEU A 105 -10.40 2.00 -7.04
N LYS A 106 -11.42 1.57 -7.79
CA LYS A 106 -12.81 1.81 -7.43
C LYS A 106 -13.26 0.85 -6.34
N GLN A 107 -14.15 1.31 -5.45
CA GLN A 107 -14.69 0.54 -4.32
C GLN A 107 -15.42 -0.75 -4.75
N ASP A 108 -15.95 -0.78 -5.97
CA ASP A 108 -16.69 -1.91 -6.53
C ASP A 108 -15.79 -2.90 -7.29
N LEU A 109 -14.48 -2.65 -7.31
CA LEU A 109 -13.48 -3.45 -8.03
C LEU A 109 -13.79 -3.60 -9.53
N SER A 110 -14.55 -2.68 -10.11
CA SER A 110 -14.89 -2.70 -11.54
C SER A 110 -13.81 -2.11 -12.44
N GLY A 111 -12.83 -1.43 -11.84
CA GLY A 111 -11.77 -0.75 -12.56
C GLY A 111 -11.01 0.26 -11.72
N SER A 112 -10.20 1.06 -12.39
CA SER A 112 -9.40 2.13 -11.80
C SER A 112 -9.43 3.39 -12.66
N SER A 113 -9.08 4.52 -12.04
CA SER A 113 -8.89 5.80 -12.74
C SER A 113 -7.46 6.30 -12.50
N PRO A 114 -6.83 7.01 -13.46
CA PRO A 114 -5.64 7.81 -13.17
C PRO A 114 -5.91 8.81 -12.04
N LEU A 115 -4.88 9.17 -11.27
CA LEU A 115 -5.01 10.30 -10.34
C LEU A 115 -5.16 11.60 -11.14
N SER A 116 -5.85 12.57 -10.57
CA SER A 116 -6.02 13.89 -11.16
C SER A 116 -5.26 14.95 -10.37
N HIS A 117 -4.71 15.92 -11.10
CA HIS A 117 -4.13 17.13 -10.50
C HIS A 117 -5.17 17.89 -9.65
N GLU A 118 -4.68 18.72 -8.75
CA GLU A 118 -5.50 19.54 -7.84
C GLU A 118 -6.52 18.73 -7.00
N THR A 119 -6.30 17.41 -6.88
CA THR A 119 -7.15 16.50 -6.11
C THR A 119 -6.38 15.99 -4.91
N GLY A 120 -7.01 16.03 -3.74
CA GLY A 120 -6.42 15.50 -2.51
C GLY A 120 -6.47 13.98 -2.47
N TYR A 121 -5.30 13.34 -2.38
CA TYR A 121 -5.20 11.89 -2.15
C TYR A 121 -4.46 11.61 -0.85
N HIS A 122 -4.82 10.48 -0.23
CA HIS A 122 -4.08 9.89 0.87
C HIS A 122 -3.47 8.58 0.41
N LEU A 123 -2.15 8.45 0.48
CA LEU A 123 -1.48 7.19 0.18
C LEU A 123 -1.56 6.28 1.41
N MET A 124 -2.17 5.12 1.22
CA MET A 124 -2.27 4.06 2.21
C MET A 124 -1.26 2.99 1.84
N CYS A 125 -0.35 2.65 2.75
CA CYS A 125 0.65 1.62 2.51
C CYS A 125 0.57 0.51 3.56
N PHE A 126 0.91 -0.70 3.13
CA PHE A 126 0.86 -1.93 3.90
C PHE A 126 2.09 -2.75 3.57
N ALA A 127 2.64 -3.45 4.56
CA ALA A 127 3.81 -4.28 4.37
C ALA A 127 3.62 -5.65 5.02
N GLU A 128 4.15 -6.68 4.36
CA GLU A 128 4.19 -8.04 4.87
C GLU A 128 5.63 -8.52 4.87
N ASP A 129 5.92 -9.41 5.82
CA ASP A 129 7.17 -10.15 5.87
C ASP A 129 7.18 -11.22 4.75
N ASP A 130 8.28 -11.29 4.01
CA ASP A 130 8.48 -12.23 2.90
C ASP A 130 9.12 -13.55 3.36
N TRP A 131 9.44 -13.73 4.64
CA TRP A 131 10.06 -14.95 5.17
C TRP A 131 9.07 -16.13 5.33
N ALA A 132 8.43 -16.52 4.23
CA ALA A 132 7.89 -17.86 4.07
C ALA A 132 8.97 -18.75 3.43
N LEU A 133 9.85 -19.34 4.24
CA LEU A 133 10.70 -20.43 3.77
C LEU A 133 9.82 -21.67 3.51
N GLY A 134 9.40 -21.83 2.25
CA GLY A 134 8.92 -23.11 1.71
C GLY A 134 10.06 -24.07 1.41
#